data_AF-A0A7V1MKD6-F1
#
_entry.id   AF-A0A7V1MKD6-F1
#
_cell.length_a   1.000
_cell.length_b   1.000
_cell.length_c   1.000
_cell.angle_alpha   90.00
_cell.angle_beta   90.00
_cell.angle_gamma   90.00
#
_symmetry.space_group_name_H-M   'P 1'
#
loop_
_entity.id
_entity.type
_entity.pdbx_description
1 polymer ?
#
loop_
_entity_poly.entity_id
_entity_poly.type
_entity_poly.pdbx_seq_one_letter_code
_entity_poly.pdbx_strand_id
1 'polypeptide(L)'
;VTPDEVPDPYRLNMRARVNNEEWSRGTSSDMHWTFEEIIAYVSRSETLYPGEFIGSGTCSGRQGCGCGFEMGKFLKEGDVVELEVDGLGILRNKVVRG
;
A
#
# COMPACT_ATOMS: atom_id res chain seq x y z
N VAL A 1 -7.27 9.35 9.81
CA VAL A 1 -6.90 10.26 8.72
C VAL A 1 -8.08 10.40 7.80
N THR A 2 -8.47 11.63 7.58
CA THR A 2 -9.60 12.06 6.73
C THR A 2 -9.06 12.76 5.49
N PRO A 3 -9.86 12.91 4.41
CA PRO A 3 -9.38 13.52 3.17
C PRO A 3 -8.80 14.92 3.34
N ASP A 4 -9.31 15.74 4.26
CA ASP A 4 -8.85 17.10 4.53
C ASP A 4 -7.51 17.17 5.28
N GLU A 5 -7.11 16.09 5.96
CA GLU A 5 -5.80 15.97 6.61
C GLU A 5 -4.67 15.61 5.62
N VAL A 6 -5.02 15.27 4.37
CA VAL A 6 -4.09 14.86 3.30
C VAL A 6 -4.18 15.85 2.14
N PRO A 7 -3.32 16.88 2.09
CA PRO A 7 -3.42 17.94 1.08
C PRO A 7 -3.33 17.44 -0.37
N ASP A 8 -2.55 16.38 -0.60
CA ASP A 8 -2.41 15.75 -1.92
C ASP A 8 -2.25 14.22 -1.76
N PRO A 9 -3.32 13.43 -1.98
CA PRO A 9 -3.26 11.97 -1.83
C PRO A 9 -2.44 11.29 -2.93
N TYR A 10 -2.06 12.02 -3.99
CA TYR A 10 -1.26 11.54 -5.12
C TYR A 10 0.22 11.89 -4.98
N ARG A 11 0.68 12.37 -3.81
CA ARG A 11 2.09 12.68 -3.55
C ARG A 11 2.56 12.21 -2.17
N LEU A 12 2.16 10.99 -1.80
CA LEU A 12 2.55 10.36 -0.53
C LEU A 12 3.70 9.40 -0.75
N ASN A 13 4.80 9.55 -0.01
CA ASN A 13 5.86 8.55 -0.01
C ASN A 13 5.40 7.32 0.79
N MET A 14 5.76 6.15 0.30
CA MET A 14 5.34 4.87 0.86
C MET A 14 6.54 3.93 0.94
N ARG A 15 6.63 3.15 2.02
CA ARG A 15 7.75 2.23 2.28
C ARG A 15 7.23 0.93 2.87
N ALA A 16 7.86 -0.17 2.49
CA ALA A 16 7.68 -1.47 3.12
C ALA A 16 9.03 -1.94 3.69
N ARG A 17 9.05 -2.29 4.98
CA ARG A 17 10.22 -2.85 5.67
C ARG A 17 9.92 -4.22 6.24
N VAL A 18 10.92 -5.10 6.23
CA VAL A 18 10.91 -6.37 6.97
C VAL A 18 12.13 -6.40 7.88
N ASN A 19 11.92 -6.52 9.19
CA ASN A 19 13.00 -6.47 10.19
C ASN A 19 13.89 -5.21 10.06
N ASN A 20 13.26 -4.05 9.81
CA ASN A 20 13.90 -2.76 9.52
C ASN A 20 14.66 -2.67 8.18
N GLU A 21 14.74 -3.75 7.39
CA GLU A 21 15.28 -3.72 6.03
C GLU A 21 14.20 -3.21 5.06
N GLU A 22 14.46 -2.12 4.36
CA GLU A 22 13.55 -1.63 3.31
C GLU A 22 13.55 -2.60 2.12
N TRP A 23 12.38 -3.15 1.83
CA TRP A 23 12.16 -4.05 0.69
C TRP A 23 11.57 -3.29 -0.50
N SER A 24 10.72 -2.30 -0.24
CA SER A 24 10.09 -1.53 -1.31
C SER A 24 9.87 -0.08 -0.90
N ARG A 25 9.92 0.80 -1.90
CA ARG A 25 9.71 2.25 -1.78
C ARG A 25 8.99 2.74 -3.03
N GLY A 26 7.99 3.60 -2.84
CA GLY A 26 7.30 4.26 -3.94
C GLY A 26 6.63 5.55 -3.50
N THR A 27 5.89 6.14 -4.43
CA THR A 27 5.06 7.32 -4.19
C THR A 27 3.67 7.09 -4.80
N SER A 28 2.61 7.65 -4.20
CA SER A 28 1.25 7.48 -4.73
C SER A 28 1.07 8.18 -6.09
N SER A 29 2.03 9.02 -6.50
CA SER A 29 2.09 9.57 -7.85
C SER A 29 2.39 8.53 -8.93
N ASP A 30 2.91 7.37 -8.55
CA ASP A 30 3.18 6.25 -9.48
C ASP A 30 1.94 5.38 -9.71
N MET A 31 0.80 5.70 -9.09
CA MET A 31 -0.47 5.01 -9.32
C MET A 31 -0.89 5.11 -10.79
N HIS A 32 -1.20 3.97 -11.40
CA HIS A 32 -1.65 3.94 -12.79
C HIS A 32 -3.08 4.44 -12.97
N TRP A 33 -3.94 4.16 -11.99
CA TRP A 33 -5.33 4.59 -11.94
C TRP A 33 -5.55 5.49 -10.73
N THR A 34 -6.28 6.58 -10.88
CA THR A 34 -6.63 7.46 -9.75
C THR A 34 -7.66 6.81 -8.83
N PHE A 35 -7.85 7.34 -7.62
CA PHE A 35 -8.86 6.80 -6.70
C PHE A 35 -10.27 6.91 -7.28
N GLU A 36 -10.57 7.99 -8.00
CA GLU A 36 -11.85 8.21 -8.66
C GLU A 36 -12.06 7.21 -9.80
N GLU A 37 -11.03 6.90 -10.58
CA GLU A 37 -11.10 5.89 -11.64
C GLU A 37 -11.34 4.48 -11.09
N ILE A 38 -10.65 4.12 -9.99
CA ILE A 38 -10.84 2.84 -9.32
C ILE A 38 -12.30 2.70 -8.85
N ILE A 39 -12.83 3.72 -8.16
CA ILE A 39 -14.22 3.74 -7.68
C ILE A 39 -15.22 3.66 -8.85
N ALA A 40 -15.00 4.47 -9.89
CA ALA A 40 -15.84 4.50 -11.09
C ALA A 40 -15.80 3.19 -11.89
N TYR A 41 -14.72 2.43 -11.79
CA TYR A 41 -14.61 1.12 -12.45
C TYR A 41 -15.34 0.05 -11.65
N VAL A 42 -15.08 -0.09 -10.34
CA VAL A 42 -15.69 -1.14 -9.52
C VAL A 42 -17.22 -0.97 -9.41
N SER A 43 -17.71 0.27 -9.37
CA SER A 43 -19.14 0.58 -9.27
C SER A 43 -19.97 0.21 -10.52
N ARG A 44 -19.33 -0.19 -11.62
CA ARG A 44 -20.04 -0.66 -12.83
C ARG A 44 -20.63 -2.05 -12.65
N SER A 45 -20.02 -2.85 -11.79
CA SER A 45 -20.38 -4.26 -11.59
C SER A 45 -20.88 -4.54 -10.17
N GLU A 46 -20.45 -3.73 -9.19
CA GLU A 46 -20.79 -3.91 -7.78
C GLU A 46 -21.46 -2.66 -7.21
N THR A 47 -22.44 -2.88 -6.32
CA THR A 47 -23.00 -1.78 -5.52
C THR A 47 -22.05 -1.50 -4.37
N LEU A 48 -21.54 -0.26 -4.28
CA LEU A 48 -20.67 0.17 -3.19
C LEU A 48 -21.47 0.61 -1.97
N TYR A 49 -20.99 0.26 -0.79
CA TYR A 49 -21.61 0.59 0.49
C TYR A 49 -20.70 1.45 1.37
N PRO A 50 -21.27 2.36 2.19
CA PRO A 50 -20.49 3.10 3.17
C PRO A 50 -19.73 2.18 4.13
N GLY A 51 -18.44 2.43 4.32
CA GLY A 51 -17.56 1.65 5.19
C GLY A 51 -16.75 0.56 4.49
N GLU A 52 -16.87 0.41 3.18
CA GLU A 52 -16.04 -0.51 2.40
C GLU A 52 -14.57 -0.08 2.32
N PHE A 53 -13.69 -1.08 2.15
CA PHE A 53 -12.25 -0.89 2.02
C PHE A 53 -11.80 -1.28 0.61
N ILE A 54 -11.20 -0.33 -0.11
CA ILE A 54 -10.65 -0.54 -1.44
C ILE A 54 -9.13 -0.54 -1.35
N GLY A 55 -8.50 -1.64 -1.75
CA GLY A 55 -7.05 -1.72 -1.91
C GLY A 55 -6.64 -1.13 -3.26
N SER A 56 -5.95 0.01 -3.27
CA SER A 56 -5.54 0.72 -4.49
C SER A 56 -4.32 0.13 -5.21
N GLY A 57 -3.84 -1.04 -4.77
CA GLY A 57 -2.66 -1.72 -5.32
C GLY A 57 -1.41 -1.54 -4.46
N THR A 58 -0.35 -2.25 -4.83
CA THR A 58 0.93 -2.25 -4.11
C THR A 58 1.84 -1.13 -4.60
N CYS A 59 2.59 -0.54 -3.68
CA CYS A 59 3.60 0.45 -3.98
C CYS A 59 4.86 -0.26 -4.47
N SER A 60 5.17 -0.20 -5.76
CA SER A 60 6.38 -0.80 -6.34
C SER A 60 7.44 0.24 -6.74
N GLY A 61 7.07 1.52 -6.71
CA GLY A 61 7.88 2.63 -7.20
C GLY A 61 8.34 2.44 -8.65
N ARG A 62 9.33 3.24 -9.07
CA ARG A 62 9.98 3.05 -10.39
C ARG A 62 10.82 1.78 -10.50
N GLN A 63 11.13 1.11 -9.39
CA GLN A 63 11.86 -0.17 -9.43
C GLN A 63 10.95 -1.35 -9.85
N GLY A 64 9.62 -1.17 -9.86
CA GLY A 64 8.69 -2.20 -10.31
C GLY A 64 8.66 -3.46 -9.44
N CYS A 65 9.22 -3.41 -8.23
CA CYS A 65 9.27 -4.51 -7.27
C CYS A 65 8.46 -4.14 -6.03
N GLY A 66 7.16 -4.42 -6.05
CA GLY A 66 6.25 -4.20 -4.92
C GLY A 66 6.00 -5.49 -4.14
N CYS A 67 6.23 -6.64 -4.77
CA CYS A 67 5.97 -7.95 -4.20
C CYS A 67 7.27 -8.64 -3.79
N GLY A 68 7.27 -9.32 -2.64
CA GLY A 68 8.38 -10.18 -2.21
C GLY A 68 8.79 -11.19 -3.30
N PHE A 69 7.82 -11.73 -4.03
CA PHE A 69 8.04 -12.69 -5.11
C PHE A 69 8.88 -12.11 -6.26
N GLU A 70 8.62 -10.87 -6.67
CA GLU A 70 9.39 -10.17 -7.73
C GLU A 70 10.86 -9.96 -7.31
N MET A 71 11.11 -9.89 -5.99
CA MET A 71 12.43 -9.74 -5.40
C MET A 71 13.11 -11.08 -5.05
N GLY A 72 12.43 -12.21 -5.25
CA GLY A 72 12.91 -13.52 -4.78
C GLY A 72 12.99 -13.62 -3.24
N LYS A 73 12.23 -12.79 -2.52
CA LYS A 73 12.18 -12.74 -1.05
C LYS A 73 10.86 -13.29 -0.53
N PHE A 74 10.92 -14.04 0.56
CA PHE A 74 9.74 -14.58 1.25
C PHE A 74 9.81 -14.25 2.73
N LEU A 75 8.66 -13.95 3.32
CA LEU A 75 8.51 -13.77 4.75
C LEU A 75 8.70 -15.11 5.47
N LYS A 76 9.27 -15.03 6.67
CA LYS A 76 9.51 -16.16 7.57
C LYS A 76 8.78 -15.94 8.88
N GLU A 77 8.55 -17.04 9.60
CA GLU A 77 8.04 -16.97 10.98
C GLU A 77 8.94 -16.07 11.83
N GLY A 78 8.33 -15.16 12.58
CA GLY A 78 9.02 -14.20 13.43
C GLY A 78 9.35 -12.86 12.77
N ASP A 79 9.29 -12.75 11.44
CA ASP A 79 9.54 -11.50 10.73
C ASP A 79 8.57 -10.40 11.16
N VAL A 80 9.07 -9.17 11.27
CA VAL A 80 8.26 -7.99 11.52
C VAL A 80 8.14 -7.18 10.24
N VAL A 81 6.91 -7.04 9.75
CA VAL A 81 6.56 -6.26 8.56
C VAL A 81 6.04 -4.90 8.99
N GLU A 82 6.60 -3.83 8.41
CA GLU A 82 6.15 -2.46 8.58
C GLU A 82 5.79 -1.85 7.24
N LEU A 83 4.58 -1.31 7.14
CA LEU A 83 4.10 -0.54 6.00
C LEU A 83 3.90 0.89 6.44
N GLU A 84 4.58 1.83 5.80
CA GLU A 84 4.56 3.24 6.16
C GLU A 84 4.08 4.08 4.98
N VAL A 85 3.19 5.03 5.26
CA VAL A 85 2.78 6.07 4.32
C VAL A 85 2.90 7.42 5.02
N ASP A 86 3.65 8.35 4.42
CA ASP A 86 3.84 9.70 4.95
C ASP A 86 2.48 10.37 5.16
N GLY A 87 2.25 10.93 6.35
CA GLY A 87 0.98 11.56 6.73
C GLY A 87 -0.12 10.60 7.18
N LEU A 88 -0.01 9.28 6.94
CA LEU A 88 -0.98 8.29 7.45
C LEU A 88 -0.48 7.53 8.68
N GLY A 89 0.80 7.18 8.71
CA GLY A 89 1.45 6.46 9.81
C GLY A 89 2.05 5.12 9.39
N ILE A 90 2.33 4.29 10.39
CA ILE A 90 3.01 3.00 10.23
C ILE A 90 2.09 1.87 10.73
N LEU A 91 1.81 0.91 9.85
CA LEU A 91 1.19 -0.36 10.19
C LEU A 91 2.28 -1.42 10.42
N ARG A 92 2.35 -1.98 11.62
CA ARG A 92 3.38 -2.95 12.03
C ARG A 92 2.77 -4.28 12.46
N ASN A 93 3.17 -5.37 11.82
CA ASN A 93 2.67 -6.71 12.10
C ASN A 93 3.83 -7.71 12.25
N LYS A 94 3.67 -8.70 13.13
CA LYS A 94 4.63 -9.81 13.28
C LYS A 94 4.07 -11.06 12.63
N VAL A 95 4.85 -11.70 11.77
CA VAL A 95 4.51 -12.97 11.15
C VAL A 95 4.60 -14.07 12.21
N VAL A 96 3.50 -14.81 12.36
CA VAL A 96 3.41 -15.98 13.25
C VAL A 96 2.95 -17.17 12.42
N ARG A 97 3.34 -18.37 12.82
CA ARG A 97 2.84 -19.59 12.19
C ARG A 97 1.35 -19.75 12.50
N GLY A 98 0.55 -19.94 11.45
CA GLY A 98 -0.87 -20.27 11.56
C GLY A 98 -1.11 -21.75 11.84
#